data_AF-A0A3A4VHB3-F1
#
_entry.id   AF-A0A3A4VHB3-F1
#
_cell.length_a   1.000
_cell.length_b   1.000
_cell.length_c   1.000
_cell.angle_alpha   90.00
_cell.angle_beta   90.00
_cell.angle_gamma   90.00
#
_symmetry.space_group_name_H-M   'P 1'
#
loop_
_entity.id
_entity.type
_entity.pdbx_description
1 polymer ?
#
loop_
_entity_poly.entity_id
_entity_poly.type
_entity_poly.pdbx_seq_one_letter_code
_entity_poly.pdbx_strand_id
1 'polypeptide(L)'
;MRHLEVSARTVEEAVQKALAELGVSREEVAITVLEEPGDDSSVDARISVSLPEPGEAVPSAPTTAEITVTAREILEDLLRRLELEASVEAEEVEGGQILLSVQGDDLGILIGRRGQTLAALQYLVRTIISHRLKVKAPLTIDVEGYRQRRIESLQSIARHLADQVVSRREAYMMRPMTPYERRIIHLELAEDPDVTTHSIGTGDGRRVVIEPKRPQPQNP
;
A
#
# COMPACT_ATOMS: atom_id res chain seq x y z
N MET A 1 -18.82 -35.52 -12.67
CA MET A 1 -19.27 -34.44 -13.60
C MET A 1 -20.76 -34.56 -13.97
N ARG A 2 -21.63 -33.74 -13.37
CA ARG A 2 -22.99 -33.48 -13.91
C ARG A 2 -22.93 -32.16 -14.68
N HIS A 3 -23.06 -32.23 -16.00
CA HIS A 3 -23.27 -31.07 -16.86
C HIS A 3 -24.74 -31.07 -17.28
N LEU A 4 -25.41 -29.93 -17.13
CA LEU A 4 -26.77 -29.72 -17.60
C LEU A 4 -26.74 -28.58 -18.61
N GLU A 5 -27.02 -28.90 -19.86
CA GLU A 5 -27.19 -27.90 -20.91
C GLU A 5 -28.66 -27.52 -20.96
N VAL A 6 -28.96 -26.23 -20.73
CA VAL A 6 -30.32 -25.71 -20.75
C VAL A 6 -30.38 -24.60 -21.79
N SER A 7 -31.36 -24.68 -22.68
CA SER A 7 -31.67 -23.64 -23.66
C SER A 7 -32.93 -22.89 -23.27
N ALA A 8 -32.89 -21.55 -23.24
CA ALA A 8 -34.09 -20.72 -23.07
C ALA A 8 -33.99 -19.44 -23.91
N ARG A 9 -35.09 -18.69 -24.02
CA ARG A 9 -35.14 -17.47 -24.84
C ARG A 9 -34.27 -16.34 -24.30
N THR A 10 -33.94 -16.38 -23.01
CA THR A 10 -33.05 -15.40 -22.37
C THR A 10 -32.08 -16.11 -21.42
N VAL A 11 -30.91 -15.51 -21.21
CA VAL A 11 -29.87 -16.02 -20.29
C VAL A 11 -30.43 -16.15 -18.87
N GLU A 12 -31.23 -15.19 -18.42
CA GLU A 12 -31.84 -15.22 -17.07
C GLU A 12 -32.85 -16.37 -16.90
N GLU A 13 -33.67 -16.64 -17.91
CA GLU A 13 -34.65 -17.73 -17.86
C GLU A 13 -33.94 -19.10 -17.90
N ALA A 14 -32.87 -19.21 -18.67
CA ALA A 14 -32.07 -20.42 -18.74
C ALA A 14 -31.42 -20.73 -17.37
N VAL A 15 -30.88 -19.70 -16.70
CA VAL A 15 -30.27 -19.83 -15.36
C VAL A 15 -31.30 -20.25 -14.32
N GLN A 16 -32.51 -19.66 -14.33
CA GLN A 16 -33.55 -20.06 -13.38
C GLN A 16 -34.02 -21.51 -13.59
N LYS A 17 -34.18 -21.96 -14.84
CA LYS A 17 -34.56 -23.35 -15.13
C LYS A 17 -33.47 -24.33 -14.69
N ALA A 18 -32.20 -24.03 -14.99
CA ALA A 18 -31.09 -24.86 -14.57
C ALA A 18 -30.95 -24.94 -13.03
N LEU A 19 -31.17 -23.83 -12.32
CA LEU A 19 -31.16 -23.81 -10.84
C LEU A 19 -32.33 -24.60 -10.25
N ALA A 20 -33.53 -24.48 -10.83
CA ALA A 20 -34.71 -25.23 -10.38
C ALA A 20 -34.56 -26.75 -10.60
N GLU A 21 -33.90 -27.15 -11.69
CA GLU A 21 -33.70 -28.56 -12.04
C GLU A 21 -32.54 -29.21 -11.27
N LEU A 22 -31.51 -28.43 -10.91
CA LEU A 22 -30.38 -28.91 -10.11
C LEU A 22 -30.64 -28.80 -8.60
N GLY A 23 -31.61 -27.98 -8.16
CA GLY A 23 -31.97 -27.82 -6.75
C GLY A 23 -30.89 -27.12 -5.90
N VAL A 24 -30.03 -26.33 -6.55
CA VAL A 24 -28.84 -25.71 -5.94
C VAL A 24 -28.94 -24.19 -6.03
N SER A 25 -28.30 -23.47 -5.11
CA SER A 25 -28.27 -22.01 -5.09
C SER A 25 -27.34 -21.46 -6.18
N ARG A 26 -27.58 -20.21 -6.64
CA ARG A 26 -26.75 -19.52 -7.66
C ARG A 26 -25.27 -19.41 -7.28
N GLU A 27 -24.95 -19.56 -6.00
CA GLU A 27 -23.61 -19.38 -5.45
C GLU A 27 -22.73 -20.63 -5.61
N GLU A 28 -23.32 -21.80 -5.85
CA GLU A 28 -22.60 -23.08 -5.90
C GLU A 28 -22.34 -23.58 -7.34
N VAL A 29 -22.73 -22.80 -8.34
CA VAL A 29 -22.77 -23.28 -9.72
C VAL A 29 -22.00 -22.34 -10.65
N ALA A 30 -21.06 -22.91 -11.40
CA ALA A 30 -20.34 -22.18 -12.44
C ALA A 30 -21.22 -22.15 -13.70
N ILE A 31 -21.71 -20.96 -14.05
CA ILE A 31 -22.55 -20.74 -15.23
C ILE A 31 -21.65 -20.22 -16.35
N THR A 32 -21.51 -21.00 -17.43
CA THR A 32 -20.83 -20.56 -18.64
C THR A 32 -21.88 -20.30 -19.73
N VAL A 33 -21.97 -19.05 -20.18
CA VAL A 33 -22.83 -18.67 -21.30
C VAL A 33 -22.11 -19.06 -22.59
N LEU A 34 -22.65 -20.05 -23.31
CA LEU A 34 -22.04 -20.52 -24.56
C LEU A 34 -22.51 -19.67 -25.75
N GLU A 35 -23.77 -19.22 -25.74
CA GLU A 35 -24.35 -18.40 -26.81
C GLU A 35 -25.23 -17.30 -26.23
N GLU A 36 -24.90 -16.03 -26.55
CA GLU A 36 -25.74 -14.86 -26.25
C GLU A 36 -26.73 -14.62 -27.40
N PRO A 37 -28.02 -14.32 -27.13
CA PRO A 37 -28.96 -14.00 -28.18
C PRO A 37 -28.63 -12.64 -28.80
N GLY A 38 -28.38 -12.62 -30.11
CA GLY A 38 -28.31 -11.38 -30.88
C GLY A 38 -29.71 -10.84 -31.17
N ASP A 39 -29.87 -9.51 -31.12
CA ASP A 39 -31.14 -8.76 -31.21
C ASP A 39 -32.03 -9.04 -32.46
N ASP A 40 -31.63 -9.90 -33.40
CA ASP A 40 -32.33 -10.08 -34.68
C ASP A 40 -32.37 -11.53 -35.21
N SER A 41 -32.34 -12.55 -34.34
CA SER A 41 -32.47 -13.96 -34.78
C SER A 41 -33.12 -14.85 -33.72
N SER A 42 -34.10 -15.69 -34.14
CA SER A 42 -34.78 -16.72 -33.33
C SER A 42 -33.85 -17.86 -32.88
N VAL A 43 -32.73 -17.54 -32.26
CA VAL A 43 -31.78 -18.51 -31.72
C VAL A 43 -31.91 -18.50 -30.20
N ASP A 44 -32.37 -19.63 -29.65
CA ASP A 44 -32.52 -19.78 -28.21
C ASP A 44 -31.14 -19.74 -27.53
N ALA A 45 -31.01 -19.01 -26.42
CA ALA A 45 -29.78 -18.90 -25.64
C ALA A 45 -29.43 -20.25 -25.00
N ARG A 46 -28.23 -20.76 -25.25
CA ARG A 46 -27.70 -21.99 -24.65
C ARG A 46 -26.74 -21.66 -23.53
N ILE A 47 -27.04 -22.17 -22.34
CA ILE A 47 -26.12 -22.14 -21.21
C ILE A 47 -25.70 -23.57 -20.86
N SER A 48 -24.43 -23.73 -20.50
CA SER A 48 -23.96 -24.96 -19.87
C SER A 48 -23.74 -24.69 -18.40
N VAL A 49 -24.43 -25.47 -17.59
CA VAL A 49 -24.40 -25.37 -16.13
C VAL A 49 -23.68 -26.60 -15.62
N SER A 50 -22.44 -26.39 -15.17
CA SER A 50 -21.61 -27.43 -14.59
C SER A 50 -21.64 -27.31 -13.07
N LEU A 51 -21.99 -28.40 -12.39
CA LEU A 51 -21.76 -28.53 -10.96
C LEU A 51 -20.26 -28.81 -10.76
N PRO A 52 -19.48 -27.88 -10.17
CA PRO A 52 -18.10 -28.19 -9.79
C PRO A 52 -18.12 -29.33 -8.76
N GLU A 53 -17.22 -30.30 -8.88
CA GLU A 53 -17.12 -31.37 -7.88
C GLU A 53 -16.73 -30.75 -6.53
N PRO A 54 -17.30 -31.24 -5.40
CA PRO A 54 -16.89 -30.81 -4.07
C PRO A 54 -15.47 -31.34 -3.83
N GLY A 55 -14.48 -30.54 -4.23
CA GLY A 55 -13.08 -30.97 -4.27
C GLY A 55 -12.16 -30.00 -5.03
N GLU A 56 -12.68 -29.13 -5.90
CA GLU A 56 -11.94 -27.94 -6.31
C GLU A 56 -12.02 -26.92 -5.20
N ALA A 57 -10.99 -26.93 -4.35
CA ALA A 57 -10.72 -25.87 -3.41
C ALA A 57 -10.74 -24.54 -4.18
N VAL A 58 -11.80 -23.75 -3.97
CA VAL A 58 -11.78 -22.31 -4.23
C VAL A 58 -10.47 -21.83 -3.61
N PRO A 59 -9.53 -21.21 -4.34
CA PRO A 59 -8.30 -20.72 -3.74
C PRO A 59 -8.73 -19.72 -2.68
N SER A 60 -8.70 -20.15 -1.42
CA SER A 60 -8.95 -19.29 -0.28
C SER A 60 -7.99 -18.12 -0.42
N ALA A 61 -8.52 -16.89 -0.34
CA ALA A 61 -7.68 -15.71 -0.36
C ALA A 61 -6.50 -15.94 0.61
N PRO A 62 -5.26 -15.66 0.19
CA PRO A 62 -4.09 -15.98 1.01
C PRO A 62 -4.23 -15.30 2.36
N THR A 63 -4.02 -16.07 3.42
CA THR A 63 -4.19 -15.59 4.80
C THR A 63 -3.12 -14.55 5.12
N THR A 64 -3.37 -13.58 6.01
CA THR A 64 -2.35 -12.59 6.43
C THR A 64 -1.05 -13.25 6.91
N ALA A 65 -1.16 -14.40 7.58
CA ALA A 65 -0.02 -15.22 7.99
C ALA A 65 0.82 -15.71 6.80
N GLU A 66 0.19 -16.18 5.71
CA GLU A 66 0.88 -16.64 4.50
C GLU A 66 1.61 -15.48 3.80
N ILE A 67 0.98 -14.31 3.75
CA ILE A 67 1.59 -13.09 3.21
C ILE A 67 2.81 -12.70 4.05
N THR A 68 2.71 -12.79 5.38
CA THR A 68 3.78 -12.44 6.31
C THR A 68 5.00 -13.34 6.13
N VAL A 69 4.80 -14.66 6.08
CA VAL A 69 5.87 -15.64 5.84
C VAL A 69 6.52 -15.39 4.48
N THR A 70 5.70 -15.25 3.42
CA THR A 70 6.20 -15.00 2.07
C THR A 70 7.00 -13.69 1.99
N ALA A 71 6.54 -12.64 2.67
CA ALA A 71 7.22 -11.35 2.69
C ALA A 71 8.58 -11.43 3.38
N ARG A 72 8.65 -12.16 4.50
CA ARG A 72 9.90 -12.41 5.23
C ARG A 72 10.90 -13.16 4.35
N GLU A 73 10.48 -14.26 3.73
CA GLU A 73 11.34 -15.07 2.84
C GLU A 73 11.89 -14.27 1.67
N ILE A 74 11.04 -13.48 1.00
CA ILE A 74 11.46 -12.62 -0.11
C ILE A 74 12.51 -11.61 0.36
N LEU A 75 12.29 -10.97 1.51
CA LEU A 75 13.22 -9.97 2.02
C LEU A 75 14.55 -10.62 2.43
N GLU A 76 14.53 -11.74 3.16
CA GLU A 76 15.73 -12.50 3.52
C GLU A 76 16.52 -12.97 2.28
N ASP A 77 15.82 -13.45 1.24
CA ASP A 77 16.46 -13.84 -0.02
C ASP A 77 17.13 -12.65 -0.72
N LEU A 78 16.48 -11.48 -0.72
CA LEU A 78 17.05 -10.27 -1.30
C LEU A 78 18.29 -9.80 -0.53
N LEU A 79 18.23 -9.80 0.80
CA LEU A 79 19.35 -9.41 1.65
C LEU A 79 20.55 -10.34 1.47
N ARG A 80 20.32 -11.65 1.40
CA ARG A 80 21.36 -12.65 1.09
C ARG A 80 22.01 -12.42 -0.27
N ARG A 81 21.23 -12.10 -1.30
CA ARG A 81 21.75 -11.80 -2.65
C ARG A 81 22.53 -10.48 -2.72
N LEU A 82 22.29 -9.57 -1.77
CA LEU A 82 23.04 -8.33 -1.61
C LEU A 82 24.27 -8.50 -0.72
N GLU A 83 24.56 -9.73 -0.25
CA GLU A 83 25.67 -10.04 0.63
C GLU A 83 25.61 -9.24 1.95
N LEU A 84 24.39 -9.02 2.47
CA LEU A 84 24.15 -8.31 3.71
C LEU A 84 23.79 -9.29 4.84
N GLU A 85 24.51 -9.18 5.96
CA GLU A 85 24.23 -9.93 7.18
C GLU A 85 23.14 -9.22 8.00
N ALA A 86 21.90 -9.66 7.82
CA ALA A 86 20.75 -9.10 8.50
C ALA A 86 19.72 -10.17 8.90
N SER A 87 19.08 -9.97 10.05
CA SER A 87 17.88 -10.67 10.48
C SER A 87 16.63 -9.88 10.10
N VAL A 88 15.57 -10.60 9.76
CA VAL A 88 14.25 -10.03 9.45
C VAL A 88 13.24 -10.59 10.42
N GLU A 89 12.64 -9.72 11.22
CA GLU A 89 11.49 -10.04 12.07
C GLU A 89 10.22 -9.57 11.37
N ALA A 90 9.18 -10.40 11.40
CA ALA A 90 7.91 -10.13 10.75
C ALA A 90 6.79 -10.16 11.78
N GLU A 91 6.02 -9.08 11.87
CA GLU A 91 4.94 -8.95 12.83
C GLU A 91 3.67 -8.41 12.14
N GLU A 92 2.51 -8.92 12.57
CA GLU A 92 1.21 -8.38 12.19
C GLU A 92 0.82 -7.29 13.18
N VAL A 93 0.58 -6.09 12.66
CA VAL A 93 0.18 -4.91 13.41
C VAL A 93 -1.31 -4.67 13.22
N GLU A 94 -1.91 -3.90 14.12
CA GLU A 94 -3.32 -3.52 14.07
C GLU A 94 -3.76 -3.05 12.67
N GLY A 95 -4.96 -3.50 12.26
CA GLY A 95 -5.49 -3.21 10.93
C GLY A 95 -4.96 -4.11 9.81
N GLY A 96 -4.31 -5.24 10.17
CA GLY A 96 -3.81 -6.23 9.22
C GLY A 96 -2.58 -5.75 8.44
N GLN A 97 -1.86 -4.76 8.95
CA GLN A 97 -0.60 -4.30 8.36
C GLN A 97 0.53 -5.24 8.78
N ILE A 98 1.43 -5.54 7.85
CA ILE A 98 2.60 -6.38 8.12
C ILE A 98 3.81 -5.45 8.25
N LEU A 99 4.51 -5.53 9.37
CA LEU A 99 5.77 -4.82 9.60
C LEU A 99 6.92 -5.82 9.52
N LEU A 100 7.88 -5.53 8.65
CA LEU A 100 9.16 -6.21 8.57
C LEU A 100 10.23 -5.32 9.18
N SER A 101 10.82 -5.79 10.28
CA SER A 101 11.89 -5.12 11.00
C SER A 101 13.21 -5.77 10.65
N VAL A 102 14.12 -5.02 10.04
CA VAL A 102 15.44 -5.50 9.64
C VAL A 102 16.49 -5.00 10.64
N GLN A 103 17.27 -5.93 11.17
CA GLN A 103 18.35 -5.68 12.14
C GLN A 103 19.63 -6.36 11.66
N GLY A 104 20.79 -5.79 11.95
CA GLY A 104 22.07 -6.33 11.47
C GLY A 104 23.12 -5.24 11.32
N ASP A 105 24.29 -5.64 10.84
CA ASP A 105 25.45 -4.76 10.70
C ASP A 105 25.48 -4.09 9.31
N ASP A 106 26.01 -2.87 9.24
CA ASP A 106 26.20 -2.10 7.99
C ASP A 106 24.94 -1.90 7.11
N LEU A 107 23.74 -1.86 7.73
CA LEU A 107 22.46 -1.69 7.02
C LEU A 107 22.18 -0.26 6.53
N GLY A 108 23.13 0.67 6.71
CA GLY A 108 23.01 2.04 6.20
C GLY A 108 22.77 2.11 4.68
N ILE A 109 23.28 1.13 3.93
CA ILE A 109 23.05 1.02 2.49
C ILE A 109 21.57 0.75 2.12
N LEU A 110 20.85 -0.01 2.96
CA LEU A 110 19.43 -0.31 2.77
C LEU A 110 18.54 0.91 2.99
N ILE A 111 18.97 1.82 3.86
CA ILE A 111 18.28 3.10 4.07
C ILE A 111 18.51 3.99 2.85
N GLY A 112 19.77 4.15 2.45
CA GLY A 112 20.17 5.05 1.39
C GLY A 112 19.91 6.53 1.71
N ARG A 113 20.02 7.40 0.70
CA ARG A 113 19.88 8.84 0.90
C ARG A 113 18.44 9.20 1.31
N ARG A 114 18.25 9.57 2.57
CA ARG A 114 16.95 9.97 3.14
C ARG A 114 15.88 8.86 3.05
N GLY A 115 16.29 7.58 3.07
CA GLY A 115 15.34 6.47 3.01
C GLY A 115 14.87 6.12 1.59
N GLN A 116 15.48 6.70 0.54
CA GLN A 116 15.11 6.41 -0.84
C GLN A 116 15.31 4.92 -1.20
N THR A 117 16.40 4.31 -0.74
CA THR A 117 16.64 2.88 -0.98
C THR A 117 15.64 2.02 -0.21
N LEU A 118 15.33 2.39 1.04
CA LEU A 118 14.33 1.69 1.84
C LEU A 118 12.94 1.75 1.20
N ALA A 119 12.55 2.91 0.66
CA ALA A 119 11.31 3.07 -0.07
C ALA A 119 11.27 2.22 -1.35
N ALA A 120 12.37 2.18 -2.10
CA ALA A 120 12.49 1.35 -3.30
C ALA A 120 12.44 -0.15 -2.96
N LEU A 121 13.13 -0.57 -1.90
CA LEU A 121 13.11 -1.95 -1.40
C LEU A 121 11.69 -2.36 -0.99
N GLN A 122 11.00 -1.53 -0.21
CA GLN A 122 9.60 -1.77 0.17
C GLN A 122 8.68 -1.90 -1.05
N TYR A 123 8.87 -1.04 -2.06
CA TYR A 123 8.11 -1.10 -3.30
C TYR A 123 8.36 -2.40 -4.07
N LEU A 124 9.62 -2.84 -4.19
CA LEU A 124 9.99 -4.09 -4.84
C LEU A 124 9.37 -5.29 -4.13
N VAL A 125 9.52 -5.40 -2.81
CA VAL A 125 8.95 -6.52 -2.04
C VAL A 125 7.43 -6.57 -2.17
N ARG A 126 6.74 -5.42 -2.05
CA ARG A 126 5.29 -5.33 -2.27
C ARG A 126 4.88 -5.80 -3.67
N THR A 127 5.67 -5.45 -4.69
CA THR A 127 5.39 -5.79 -6.09
C THR A 127 5.56 -7.30 -6.33
N ILE A 128 6.61 -7.90 -5.78
CA ILE A 128 6.86 -9.35 -5.86
C ILE A 128 5.73 -10.13 -5.18
N ILE A 129 5.33 -9.73 -3.97
CA ILE A 129 4.22 -10.35 -3.24
C ILE A 129 2.92 -10.24 -4.04
N SER A 130 2.63 -9.05 -4.57
CA SER A 130 1.41 -8.82 -5.34
C SER A 130 1.35 -9.69 -6.59
N HIS A 131 2.49 -9.90 -7.25
CA HIS A 131 2.55 -10.79 -8.41
C HIS A 131 2.39 -12.27 -8.05
N ARG A 132 2.99 -12.72 -6.93
CA ARG A 132 2.96 -14.12 -6.46
C ARG A 132 1.61 -14.53 -5.90
N LEU A 133 1.06 -13.72 -4.98
CA LEU A 133 -0.14 -14.06 -4.20
C LEU A 133 -1.42 -13.45 -4.79
N LYS A 134 -1.31 -12.67 -5.87
CA LYS A 134 -2.44 -11.95 -6.51
C LYS A 134 -3.25 -11.06 -5.56
N VAL A 135 -2.66 -10.64 -4.44
CA VAL A 135 -3.24 -9.75 -3.44
C VAL A 135 -2.41 -8.49 -3.24
N LYS A 136 -3.03 -7.41 -2.75
CA LYS A 136 -2.28 -6.23 -2.31
C LYS A 136 -1.93 -6.38 -0.84
N ALA A 137 -0.66 -6.64 -0.55
CA ALA A 137 -0.17 -6.76 0.81
C ALA A 137 0.07 -5.37 1.45
N PRO A 138 -0.56 -5.05 2.59
CA PRO A 138 -0.27 -3.84 3.37
C PRO A 138 1.05 -3.98 4.14
N LEU A 139 2.17 -4.00 3.41
CA LEU A 139 3.51 -4.27 3.95
C LEU A 139 4.30 -2.99 4.25
N THR A 140 4.96 -2.91 5.39
CA THR A 140 5.91 -1.86 5.73
C THR A 140 7.26 -2.48 6.08
N ILE A 141 8.35 -1.87 5.62
CA ILE A 141 9.72 -2.27 6.01
C ILE A 141 10.33 -1.13 6.84
N ASP A 142 10.92 -1.49 7.98
CA ASP A 142 11.76 -0.60 8.77
C ASP A 142 13.14 -1.24 9.01
N VAL A 143 14.16 -0.39 9.08
CA VAL A 143 15.56 -0.79 9.25
C VAL A 143 16.09 -0.09 10.48
N GLU A 144 16.40 -0.84 11.52
CA GLU A 144 16.95 -0.33 12.79
C GLU A 144 16.23 0.94 13.33
N GLY A 145 14.90 0.99 13.30
CA GLY A 145 14.16 2.16 13.81
C GLY A 145 14.40 3.44 12.99
N TYR A 146 14.87 3.35 11.75
CA TYR A 146 15.22 4.51 10.92
C TYR A 146 14.08 5.50 10.80
N ARG A 147 12.83 5.02 10.65
CA ARG A 147 11.66 5.91 10.52
C ARG A 147 11.51 6.82 11.72
N GLN A 148 11.60 6.28 12.93
CA GLN A 148 11.48 7.05 14.16
C GLN A 148 12.64 8.05 14.30
N ARG A 149 13.88 7.57 14.13
CA ARG A 149 15.08 8.44 14.13
C ARG A 149 15.00 9.57 13.11
N ARG A 150 14.39 9.30 11.94
CA ARG A 150 14.21 10.29 10.87
C ARG A 150 13.20 11.37 11.27
N ILE A 151 12.11 10.99 11.93
CA ILE A 151 11.11 11.95 12.44
C ILE A 151 11.77 12.89 13.45
N GLU A 152 12.45 12.33 14.45
CA GLU A 152 13.14 13.11 15.50
C GLU A 152 14.20 14.04 14.92
N SER A 153 14.96 13.55 13.93
CA SER A 153 15.94 14.37 13.21
C SER A 153 15.29 15.55 12.49
N LEU A 154 14.14 15.34 11.82
CA LEU A 154 13.42 16.41 11.13
C LEU A 154 12.85 17.45 12.11
N GLN A 155 12.31 17.01 13.25
CA GLN A 155 11.82 17.90 14.30
C GLN A 155 12.95 18.74 14.91
N SER A 156 14.09 18.11 15.19
CA SER A 156 15.28 18.81 15.69
C SER A 156 15.79 19.86 14.68
N ILE A 157 15.88 19.49 13.39
CA ILE A 157 16.25 20.43 12.33
C ILE A 157 15.24 21.59 12.22
N ALA A 158 13.94 21.29 12.31
CA ALA A 158 12.90 22.31 12.23
C ALA A 158 13.05 23.36 13.34
N ARG A 159 13.21 22.92 14.60
CA ARG A 159 13.43 23.81 15.75
C ARG A 159 14.69 24.66 15.59
N HIS A 160 15.81 24.03 15.24
CA HIS A 160 17.06 24.77 15.03
C HIS A 160 16.95 25.83 13.92
N LEU A 161 16.24 25.51 12.82
CA LEU A 161 16.03 26.46 11.74
C LEU A 161 15.04 27.57 12.13
N ALA A 162 14.04 27.28 12.95
CA ALA A 162 13.15 28.31 13.49
C ALA A 162 13.94 29.34 14.31
N ASP A 163 14.82 28.90 15.21
CA ASP A 163 15.69 29.80 15.99
C ASP A 163 16.59 30.67 15.10
N GLN A 164 17.14 30.08 14.03
CA GLN A 164 17.94 30.81 13.03
C GLN A 164 17.11 31.85 12.29
N VAL A 165 15.89 31.52 11.89
CA VAL A 165 14.96 32.41 11.19
C VAL A 165 14.55 33.58 12.09
N VAL A 166 14.25 33.33 13.36
CA VAL A 166 13.89 34.37 14.34
C VAL A 166 15.06 35.31 14.59
N SER A 167 16.27 34.77 14.81
CA SER A 167 17.46 35.58 15.08
C SER A 167 17.90 36.42 13.88
N ARG A 168 17.82 35.88 12.66
CA ARG A 168 18.23 36.59 11.43
C ARG A 168 17.12 37.43 10.81
N ARG A 169 15.87 37.19 11.18
CA ARG A 169 14.66 37.74 10.54
C ARG A 169 14.61 37.49 9.02
N GLU A 170 15.18 36.39 8.58
CA GLU A 170 15.25 35.98 7.17
C GLU A 170 14.58 34.62 7.01
N ALA A 171 13.79 34.47 5.95
CA ALA A 171 13.14 33.21 5.62
C ALA A 171 14.17 32.12 5.26
N TYR A 172 13.93 30.90 5.73
CA TYR A 172 14.76 29.74 5.39
C TYR A 172 14.00 28.77 4.50
N MET A 173 14.55 28.50 3.31
CA MET A 173 14.03 27.48 2.40
C MET A 173 14.69 26.13 2.67
N MET A 174 13.90 25.16 3.14
CA MET A 174 14.40 23.81 3.36
C MET A 174 14.61 23.06 2.03
N ARG A 175 15.32 21.92 2.10
CA ARG A 175 15.50 21.04 0.96
C ARG A 175 14.16 20.40 0.53
N PRO A 176 14.00 20.02 -0.75
CA PRO A 176 12.84 19.25 -1.18
C PRO A 176 12.71 17.92 -0.45
N MET A 177 11.48 17.55 -0.09
CA MET A 177 11.19 16.39 0.75
C MET A 177 9.76 15.87 0.53
N THR A 178 9.48 14.66 1.02
CA THR A 178 8.17 14.01 0.79
C THR A 178 7.02 14.74 1.49
N PRO A 179 5.76 14.59 1.04
CA PRO A 179 4.61 15.19 1.73
C PRO A 179 4.52 14.83 3.21
N TYR A 180 4.91 13.61 3.59
CA TYR A 180 4.93 13.15 4.97
C TYR A 180 5.99 13.91 5.80
N GLU A 181 7.21 14.05 5.29
CA GLU A 181 8.26 14.84 5.95
C GLU A 181 7.88 16.32 6.10
N ARG A 182 7.24 16.92 5.07
CA ARG A 182 6.74 18.31 5.16
C ARG A 182 5.70 18.45 6.26
N ARG A 183 4.78 17.48 6.38
CA ARG A 183 3.76 17.47 7.43
C ARG A 183 4.39 17.43 8.81
N ILE A 184 5.43 16.63 9.03
CA ILE A 184 6.15 16.56 10.32
C ILE A 184 6.66 17.95 10.72
N ILE A 185 7.31 18.66 9.79
CA ILE A 185 7.84 20.01 10.06
C ILE A 185 6.72 21.01 10.31
N HIS A 186 5.65 20.97 9.52
CA HIS A 186 4.49 21.85 9.71
C HIS A 186 3.84 21.64 11.07
N LEU A 187 3.71 20.39 11.53
CA LEU A 187 3.16 20.07 12.84
C LEU A 187 4.09 20.48 13.98
N GLU A 188 5.40 20.25 13.83
CA GLU A 188 6.39 20.64 14.84
C GLU A 188 6.39 22.15 15.09
N LEU A 189 6.26 22.96 14.03
CA LEU A 189 6.28 24.41 14.10
C LEU A 189 4.88 25.06 14.08
N ALA A 190 3.81 24.27 14.25
CA ALA A 190 2.44 24.79 14.18
C ALA A 190 2.14 25.75 15.34
N GLU A 191 2.55 25.36 16.55
CA GLU A 191 2.30 26.08 17.81
C GLU A 191 3.39 27.11 18.13
N ASP A 192 4.41 27.26 17.28
CA ASP A 192 5.49 28.21 17.50
C ASP A 192 4.98 29.66 17.32
N PRO A 193 5.13 30.55 18.32
CA PRO A 193 4.59 31.91 18.25
C PRO A 193 5.36 32.83 17.30
N ASP A 194 6.61 32.52 16.98
CA ASP A 194 7.55 33.43 16.31
C ASP A 194 7.77 33.09 14.83
N VAL A 195 7.43 31.87 14.38
CA VAL A 195 7.56 31.47 12.98
C VAL A 195 6.25 30.98 12.37
N THR A 196 6.17 31.06 11.04
CA THR A 196 5.13 30.44 10.22
C THR A 196 5.78 29.56 9.15
N THR A 197 5.05 28.55 8.71
CA THR A 197 5.56 27.61 7.71
C THR A 197 4.59 27.45 6.56
N HIS A 198 5.11 27.38 5.34
CA HIS A 198 4.31 27.05 4.16
C HIS A 198 5.13 26.24 3.14
N SER A 199 4.45 25.49 2.28
CA SER A 199 5.12 24.61 1.30
C SER A 199 5.10 25.23 -0.11
N ILE A 200 6.28 25.48 -0.70
CA ILE A 200 6.44 25.99 -2.08
C ILE A 200 6.97 24.90 -3.01
N GLY A 201 6.58 24.96 -4.28
CA GLY A 201 7.04 24.07 -5.36
C GLY A 201 6.05 22.95 -5.71
N THR A 202 6.41 22.12 -6.67
CA THR A 202 5.57 21.05 -7.22
C THR A 202 6.32 19.71 -7.24
N GLY A 203 5.56 18.61 -7.16
CA GLY A 203 6.10 17.24 -7.19
C GLY A 203 7.24 17.02 -6.20
N ASP A 204 8.31 16.39 -6.68
CA ASP A 204 9.52 16.07 -5.91
C ASP A 204 10.36 17.30 -5.53
N GLY A 205 10.12 18.45 -6.19
CA GLY A 205 10.79 19.72 -5.89
C GLY A 205 10.15 20.50 -4.74
N ARG A 206 9.00 20.04 -4.22
CA ARG A 206 8.24 20.74 -3.19
C ARG A 206 8.96 20.71 -1.84
N ARG A 207 9.03 21.87 -1.18
CA ARG A 207 9.81 22.11 0.05
C ARG A 207 9.06 23.01 1.03
N VAL A 208 9.45 22.97 2.30
CA VAL A 208 8.93 23.86 3.36
C VAL A 208 9.79 25.12 3.42
N VAL A 209 9.13 26.26 3.57
CA VAL A 209 9.74 27.55 3.89
C VAL A 209 9.30 27.92 5.30
N ILE A 210 10.27 28.30 6.13
CA ILE A 210 10.07 28.79 7.49
C ILE A 210 10.33 30.30 7.44
N GLU A 211 9.35 31.09 7.88
CA GLU A 211 9.41 32.54 7.85
C GLU A 211 9.10 33.12 9.23
N PRO A 212 9.71 34.26 9.61
CA PRO A 212 9.36 34.91 10.86
C PRO A 212 7.93 35.44 10.78
N LYS A 213 7.13 35.21 11.81
CA LYS A 213 5.82 35.83 11.94
C LYS A 213 6.02 37.34 12.05
N ARG A 214 5.36 38.11 11.18
CA ARG A 214 5.32 39.57 11.35
C ARG A 214 4.61 39.87 12.68
N PRO A 215 5.13 40.80 13.49
CA PRO A 215 4.43 41.21 14.70
C PRO A 215 3.04 41.71 14.30
N GLN A 216 1.99 41.12 14.88
CA GLN A 216 0.66 41.69 14.75
C GLN A 216 0.69 43.11 15.32
N PRO A 217 0.23 44.13 14.58
CA PRO A 217 0.10 45.45 15.17
C PRO A 217 -0.86 45.35 16.36
N GLN A 218 -0.35 45.59 17.56
CA GLN A 218 -1.19 45.76 18.74
C GLN A 218 -2.05 47.00 18.48
N ASN A 219 -3.35 46.80 18.24
CA ASN A 219 -4.29 47.90 18.13
C ASN A 219 -4.49 48.47 19.56
N PRO A 220 -4.37 49.79 19.75
CA PRO A 220 -4.42 50.44 21.07
C PRO A 220 -5.80 50.36 21.73
#